data_AF-A0A0F9XIG5-F1
#
_entry.id   AF-A0A0F9XIG5-F1
#
_cell.length_a   1.000
_cell.length_b   1.000
_cell.length_c   1.000
_cell.angle_alpha   90.00
_cell.angle_beta   90.00
_cell.angle_gamma   90.00
#
_symmetry.space_group_name_H-M   'P 1'
#
loop_
_entity.id
_entity.type
_entity.pdbx_description
1 polymer ?
#
loop_
_entity_poly.entity_id
_entity_poly.type
_entity_poly.pdbx_seq_one_letter_code
_entity_poly.pdbx_strand_id
1 'polypeptide(L)' 'MSLLNRAAVKKFILVRFEEMRAGRPMSRVSKEFLDTLEADLRNTIEFEIMRHPSIGKTFKP' A
#
# COMPACT_ATOMS: atom_id res chain seq x y z
N MET A 1 -5.04 10.46 -8.53
CA MET A 1 -3.68 9.93 -8.81
C MET A 1 -3.49 8.70 -7.95
N SER A 2 -3.18 7.52 -8.53
CA SER A 2 -2.99 6.30 -7.72
C SER A 2 -1.64 6.32 -7.03
N LEU A 3 -1.60 6.04 -5.72
CA LEU A 3 -0.35 5.98 -4.96
C LEU A 3 0.38 4.65 -5.14
N LEU A 4 -0.33 3.60 -5.55
CA LEU A 4 0.21 2.27 -5.74
C LEU A 4 0.57 2.03 -7.21
N ASN A 5 1.75 1.44 -7.43
CA ASN A 5 2.00 0.72 -8.68
C ASN A 5 1.25 -0.62 -8.65
N ARG A 6 -0.01 -0.60 -9.09
CA ARG A 6 -0.93 -1.74 -9.05
C ARG A 6 -0.36 -2.99 -9.71
N ALA A 7 0.39 -2.85 -10.80
CA ALA A 7 0.99 -3.98 -11.51
C ALA A 7 2.08 -4.67 -10.68
N ALA A 8 2.98 -3.87 -10.10
CA ALA A 8 4.05 -4.39 -9.24
C ALA A 8 3.49 -5.03 -7.96
N VAL A 9 2.51 -4.38 -7.33
CA VAL A 9 1.84 -4.89 -6.11
C VAL A 9 1.13 -6.21 -6.39
N LYS A 10 0.40 -6.32 -7.50
CA LYS A 10 -0.24 -7.58 -7.91
C LYS A 10 0.78 -8.71 -8.07
N LYS A 11 1.90 -8.46 -8.76
CA LYS A 11 2.95 -9.47 -8.95
C LYS A 11 3.52 -9.93 -7.61
N PHE A 12 3.81 -8.99 -6.71
CA PHE A 12 4.31 -9.29 -5.37
C PHE A 12 3.33 -10.15 -4.57
N ILE A 13 2.04 -9.80 -4.57
CA ILE A 13 1.00 -10.55 -3.86
C ILE A 13 0.94 -11.99 -4.34
N LEU A 14 0.92 -12.22 -5.66
CA LEU A 14 0.83 -13.57 -6.22
C LEU A 14 2.02 -14.43 -5.81
N VAL A 15 3.25 -13.91 -5.95
CA VAL A 15 4.47 -14.61 -5.54
C VAL A 15 4.42 -14.93 -4.04
N ARG A 16 4.04 -13.95 -3.22
CA ARG A 16 3.98 -14.15 -1.77
C ARG A 16 2.94 -15.19 -1.36
N PHE A 17 1.79 -15.23 -2.04
CA PHE A 17 0.77 -16.24 -1.81
C PHE A 17 1.23 -17.65 -2.19
N GLU A 18 1.95 -17.79 -3.30
CA GLU A 18 2.53 -19.07 -3.73
C GLU A 18 3.55 -19.59 -2.70
N GLU A 19 4.40 -18.72 -2.17
CA GLU A 19 5.34 -19.06 -1.09
C GLU A 19 4.62 -19.50 0.19
N MET A 20 3.54 -18.81 0.58
CA MET A 20 2.80 -19.10 1.81
C MET A 20 1.91 -20.35 1.70
N ARG A 21 1.46 -20.69 0.49
CA ARG A 21 0.55 -21.81 0.23
C ARG A 21 1.03 -22.62 -0.97
N ALA A 22 2.17 -23.28 -0.79
CA ALA A 22 2.71 -24.21 -1.77
C ALA A 22 1.61 -25.21 -2.20
N GLY A 23 1.35 -25.28 -3.52
CA GLY A 23 0.33 -26.16 -4.10
C GLY A 23 -1.05 -25.55 -4.34
N ARG A 24 -1.29 -24.28 -3.97
CA ARG A 24 -2.51 -23.53 -4.37
C ARG A 24 -2.13 -22.28 -5.17
N PRO A 25 -1.89 -22.40 -6.48
CA PRO A 25 -1.55 -21.25 -7.31
C PRO A 25 -2.73 -20.28 -7.38
N MET A 26 -2.46 -19.02 -7.05
CA MET A 26 -3.40 -17.93 -7.23
C MET A 26 -3.11 -17.27 -8.58
N SER A 27 -4.12 -17.12 -9.43
CA SER A 27 -3.94 -16.52 -10.77
C SER A 27 -4.34 -15.04 -10.82
N ARG A 28 -5.08 -14.55 -9.81
CA ARG A 28 -5.69 -13.22 -9.81
C ARG A 28 -5.69 -12.61 -8.42
N VAL A 29 -5.63 -11.28 -8.42
CA VAL A 29 -5.88 -10.42 -7.27
C VAL A 29 -7.09 -9.58 -7.65
N SER A 30 -8.09 -9.49 -6.77
CA SER A 30 -9.31 -8.74 -7.05
C SER A 30 -9.02 -7.24 -7.10
N LYS A 31 -9.86 -6.52 -7.85
CA LYS A 31 -9.74 -5.07 -7.94
C LYS A 31 -10.08 -4.43 -6.59
N GLU A 32 -11.11 -4.92 -5.91
CA GLU A 32 -11.51 -4.38 -4.60
C GLU A 32 -10.37 -4.48 -3.58
N PHE A 33 -9.62 -5.58 -3.58
CA PHE A 33 -8.50 -5.75 -2.66
C PHE A 33 -7.39 -4.70 -2.89
N LEU A 34 -7.06 -4.44 -4.15
CA LEU A 34 -6.07 -3.40 -4.49
C LEU A 34 -6.58 -2.00 -4.13
N ASP A 35 -7.87 -1.75 -4.29
CA ASP A 35 -8.50 -0.48 -3.92
C ASP A 35 -8.49 -0.29 -2.39
N THR A 36 -8.77 -1.34 -1.60
CA THR A 36 -8.66 -1.30 -0.14
C THR A 36 -7.23 -1.03 0.33
N LEU A 37 -6.24 -1.73 -0.24
CA LEU A 37 -4.83 -1.48 0.08
C LEU A 37 -4.40 -0.04 -0.23
N GLU A 38 -4.91 0.54 -1.31
CA GLU A 38 -4.62 1.92 -1.65
C GLU A 38 -5.24 2.89 -0.63
N ALA A 39 -6.46 2.61 -0.17
CA ALA A 39 -7.13 3.40 0.86
C ALA A 39 -6.39 3.34 2.19
N ASP A 40 -5.95 2.15 2.62
CA ASP A 40 -5.16 1.99 3.84
C ASP A 40 -3.84 2.75 3.78
N LEU A 41 -3.14 2.68 2.64
CA LEU A 41 -1.90 3.43 2.44
C LEU A 41 -2.13 4.94 2.55
N ARG A 42 -3.21 5.46 1.97
CA ARG A 42 -3.57 6.89 2.09
C ARG A 42 -3.80 7.27 3.54
N ASN A 43 -4.59 6.49 4.26
CA ASN A 43 -4.88 6.74 5.67
C ASN A 43 -3.60 6.74 6.51
N THR A 44 -2.68 5.80 6.26
CA THR A 44 -1.38 5.77 6.93
C THR A 44 -0.54 7.00 6.61
N ILE A 45 -0.46 7.41 5.35
CA ILE A 45 0.30 8.60 4.95
C ILE A 45 -0.28 9.86 5.61
N GLU A 46 -1.59 10.04 5.57
CA GLU A 46 -2.26 11.19 6.21
C GLU A 46 -2.01 11.22 7.71
N PHE A 47 -2.10 10.06 8.36
CA PHE A 47 -1.81 9.92 9.78
C PHE A 47 -0.36 10.25 10.15
N GLU A 48 0.61 9.76 9.38
CA GLU A 48 2.03 10.07 9.58
C GLU A 48 2.33 11.55 9.32
N ILE A 49 1.71 12.15 8.30
CA ILE A 49 1.78 13.60 8.05
C ILE A 49 1.26 14.36 9.27
N MET A 50 0.09 14.01 9.79
CA MET A 50 -0.51 14.67 10.97
C MET A 50 0.31 14.51 12.24
N ARG A 51 1.14 13.47 12.33
CA ARG A 51 2.04 13.21 13.46
C ARG A 51 3.43 13.76 13.24
N HIS A 52 3.70 14.33 12.07
CA HIS A 52 5.03 14.75 11.72
C HIS A 52 5.51 15.86 12.68
N PRO A 53 6.69 15.72 13.32
CA PRO A 53 7.16 16.61 14.39
C PRO A 53 7.52 18.02 13.92
N SER A 54 7.41 18.31 12.61
CA SER A 54 7.55 19.65 12.06
C SER A 54 6.24 20.44 12.02
N ILE A 55 5.09 19.85 12.36
CA ILE A 55 3.83 20.59 12.47
C ILE A 55 3.99 21.65 13.56
N GLY A 56 3.88 22.93 13.18
CA GLY A 56 4.04 24.08 14.08
C GLY A 56 5.47 24.59 14.25
N LYS A 57 6.48 23.97 13.62
CA LYS A 57 7.82 24.56 13.56
C LYS A 57 7.92 25.51 12.38
N THR A 58 8.01 26.81 12.67
CA THR A 58 8.42 27.80 11.67
C THR A 58 9.88 27.54 11.34
N PHE A 59 10.17 27.04 10.14
CA PHE A 59 11.51 27.16 9.59
C PHE A 59 11.78 28.66 9.43
N LYS A 60 12.62 29.23 10.29
CA LYS A 60 13.22 30.52 10.00
C LYS A 60 14.23 30.30 8.86
N PRO A 61 14.15 31.09 7.77
CA PRO A 61 15.11 31.00 6.67
C PRO A 61 16.54 31.26 7.13
#